data_AF-A0A6A0B183-F1
#
_entry.id   AF-A0A6A0B183-F1
#
_cell.length_a   1.000
_cell.length_b   1.000
_cell.length_c   1.000
_cell.angle_alpha   90.00
_cell.angle_beta   90.00
_cell.angle_gamma   90.00
#
_symmetry.space_group_name_H-M   'P 1'
#
loop_
_entity.id
_entity.type
_entity.pdbx_description
1 polymer ?
#
loop_
_entity_poly.entity_id
_entity_poly.type
_entity_poly.pdbx_seq_one_letter_code
_entity_poly.pdbx_strand_id
1 'polypeptide(L)'
;MALYDQRADIPVSAVVDMLAQARERIDVLVYAAVFLHEAHPRLNDLLEERGSDGCAVRIAIGDPDSIDVQQRGKGERFGHGIESRCRLALMHYRPLAGVPGIEVRAHATTLYSSIYRADDQAMVNAHVRGVNAYGAPVWHLRRSGDGGMFDTYAGCRSGRGLDAMRLWSGIGAGPEQDPDQSRTRTGPGPDPDRTRPRSGAGALSALSARPRPIPRPRSAESPVGAWTAHRRTPEAVGMSAHPAREPNRPAAPCCSPDAGQADRDGTAAPSGPPPRPGAEAEAVRAFWTRLGLPGLIDVHTHFMPQRVLDKVWAYFDSAGPLTGLEWPITYREEEGRRVALLRGFGVRNFTSMLYPHKPGMAEWLNGWAADFAARTPDCLRTATLFPEEGVGRYVRAAVEGGARVLKSHVQVGAYDPGDPLLDPVWGLLAEARVPVVMHCGSGPAPGKHTGPGPVGRILARHPRLPLIVAHMGMPEYTDFLDLAERHEEVRLDTTMAFTDFSERLSPFPAAERARLADLGDRVLLGTDFPNIPYPYLHQLRALERLELGDDWLRAVCHGNAAALFSAP
;
A
#
# COMPACT_ATOMS: atom_id res chain seq x y z
N MET A 1 4.26 23.67 28.39
CA MET A 1 3.55 22.41 28.07
C MET A 1 2.51 22.73 27.01
N ALA A 2 2.48 21.98 25.91
CA ALA A 2 1.38 22.03 24.96
C ALA A 2 0.64 20.67 24.97
N LEU A 3 -0.67 20.71 24.72
CA LEU A 3 -1.52 19.52 24.63
C LEU A 3 -2.12 19.48 23.22
N TYR A 4 -2.02 18.33 22.59
CA TYR A 4 -2.67 18.04 21.32
C TYR A 4 -3.76 17.01 21.56
N ASP A 5 -4.94 17.24 21.00
CA ASP A 5 -6.12 16.38 21.17
C ASP A 5 -5.86 14.97 20.60
N GLN A 6 -5.10 14.90 19.52
CA GLN A 6 -4.64 13.66 18.90
C GLN A 6 -3.24 13.80 18.29
N ARG A 7 -2.48 12.69 18.21
CA ARG A 7 -1.15 12.63 17.56
C ARG A 7 -1.19 13.10 16.11
N ALA A 8 -2.34 12.93 15.43
CA ALA A 8 -2.57 13.42 14.08
C ALA A 8 -2.40 14.93 13.91
N ASP A 9 -2.67 15.71 14.96
CA ASP A 9 -2.63 17.17 14.92
C ASP A 9 -1.20 17.72 15.01
N ILE A 10 -0.23 16.88 15.38
CA ILE A 10 1.17 17.27 15.49
C ILE A 10 1.79 17.26 14.09
N PRO A 11 2.28 18.41 13.59
CA PRO A 11 3.08 18.42 12.38
C PRO A 11 4.32 17.55 12.58
N VAL A 12 4.61 16.63 11.64
CA VAL A 12 5.80 15.78 11.76
C VAL A 12 7.09 16.62 11.88
N SER A 13 7.12 17.79 11.25
CA SER A 13 8.22 18.75 11.40
C SER A 13 8.47 19.13 12.86
N ALA A 14 7.45 19.21 13.72
CA ALA A 14 7.66 19.52 15.14
C ALA A 14 8.45 18.44 15.88
N VAL A 15 8.24 17.16 15.55
CA VAL A 15 9.02 16.05 16.11
C VAL A 15 10.44 16.05 15.52
N VAL A 16 10.54 16.22 14.21
CA VAL A 16 11.84 16.22 13.50
C VAL A 16 12.71 17.38 13.92
N ASP A 17 12.17 18.59 14.03
CA ASP A 17 12.88 19.79 14.47
C ASP A 17 13.38 19.63 15.91
N MET A 18 12.58 19.00 16.78
CA MET A 18 12.98 18.67 18.15
C MET A 18 14.18 17.71 18.16
N LEU A 19 14.16 16.64 17.36
CA LEU A 19 15.29 15.72 17.23
C LEU A 19 16.52 16.39 16.58
N ALA A 20 16.30 17.25 15.59
CA ALA A 20 17.35 17.97 14.89
C ALA A 20 18.03 19.02 15.76
N GLN A 21 17.39 19.53 16.80
CA GLN A 21 17.99 20.49 17.74
C GLN A 21 18.72 19.82 18.91
N ALA A 22 18.60 18.49 19.06
CA ALA A 22 19.21 17.75 20.14
C ALA A 22 20.74 17.88 20.14
N ARG A 23 21.35 18.00 21.32
CA ARG A 23 22.80 18.09 21.50
C ARG A 23 23.35 17.03 22.43
N GLU A 24 22.59 16.64 23.46
CA GLU A 24 23.07 15.74 24.50
C GLU A 24 22.48 14.34 24.33
N ARG A 25 21.16 14.26 24.08
CA ARG A 25 20.45 12.98 24.08
C ARG A 25 19.19 12.98 23.24
N ILE A 26 18.98 11.87 22.55
CA ILE A 26 17.72 11.49 21.93
C ILE A 26 17.28 10.14 22.52
N ASP A 27 16.07 10.07 23.08
CA ASP A 27 15.47 8.80 23.49
C ASP A 27 14.12 8.60 22.78
N VAL A 28 13.92 7.47 22.11
CA VAL A 28 12.66 7.08 21.46
C VAL A 28 12.19 5.76 22.06
N LEU A 29 11.03 5.76 22.72
CA LEU A 29 10.39 4.57 23.29
C LEU A 29 9.01 4.40 22.69
N VAL A 30 8.84 3.42 21.81
CA VAL A 30 7.66 3.30 20.95
C VAL A 30 7.42 1.83 20.60
N TYR A 31 6.18 1.47 20.28
CA TYR A 31 5.95 0.19 19.61
C TYR A 31 6.57 0.17 18.21
N ALA A 32 6.32 1.20 17.39
CA ALA A 32 6.80 1.21 16.00
C ALA A 32 7.21 2.59 15.47
N ALA A 33 6.37 3.61 15.64
CA ALA A 33 6.63 4.98 15.16
C ALA A 33 6.99 5.14 13.65
N VAL A 34 6.55 4.19 12.81
CA VAL A 34 6.84 4.17 11.36
C VAL A 34 6.53 5.49 10.65
N PHE A 35 5.53 6.24 11.13
CA PHE A 35 5.16 7.55 10.57
C PHE A 35 6.33 8.54 10.47
N LEU A 36 7.35 8.43 11.34
CA LEU A 36 8.51 9.33 11.27
C LEU A 36 9.37 9.04 10.04
N HIS A 37 9.58 7.78 9.68
CA HIS A 37 10.30 7.40 8.46
C HIS A 37 9.49 7.67 7.20
N GLU A 38 8.17 7.47 7.24
CA GLU A 38 7.27 7.75 6.10
C GLU A 38 7.25 9.24 5.75
N ALA A 39 7.14 10.10 6.76
CA ALA A 39 7.05 11.55 6.56
C ALA A 39 8.42 12.24 6.51
N HIS A 40 9.48 11.62 7.04
CA HIS A 40 10.85 12.13 6.96
C HIS A 40 11.82 11.01 6.54
N PRO A 41 11.97 10.76 5.22
CA PRO A 41 12.83 9.69 4.70
C PRO A 41 14.31 9.80 5.10
N ARG A 42 14.77 10.98 5.50
CA ARG A 42 16.14 11.27 5.94
C ARG A 42 16.35 11.17 7.47
N LEU A 43 15.41 10.54 8.18
CA LEU A 43 15.48 10.41 9.63
C LEU A 43 16.75 9.70 10.11
N ASN A 44 17.20 8.66 9.39
CA ASN A 44 18.42 7.95 9.76
C ASN A 44 19.66 8.86 9.57
N ASP A 45 19.76 9.59 8.45
CA ASP A 45 20.84 10.58 8.25
C ASP A 45 20.89 11.57 9.43
N LEU A 46 19.72 12.05 9.88
CA LEU A 46 19.62 12.99 10.99
C LEU A 46 20.13 12.39 12.31
N LEU A 47 19.74 11.15 12.60
CA LEU A 47 20.16 10.45 13.83
C LEU A 47 21.65 10.10 13.79
N GLU A 48 22.18 9.74 12.63
CA GLU A 48 23.62 9.53 12.40
C GLU A 48 24.42 10.83 12.56
N GLU A 49 23.93 11.94 12.01
CA GLU A 49 24.52 13.26 12.18
C GLU A 49 24.60 13.63 13.66
N ARG A 50 23.49 13.48 14.39
CA ARG A 50 23.44 13.76 15.84
C ARG A 50 24.33 12.83 16.64
N GLY A 51 24.33 11.53 16.33
CA GLY A 51 25.25 10.57 16.96
C GLY A 51 26.72 10.94 16.74
N SER A 52 27.06 11.37 15.53
CA SER A 52 28.41 11.81 15.16
C SER A 52 28.82 13.12 15.85
N ASP A 53 27.86 14.01 16.12
CA ASP A 53 28.04 15.25 16.89
C ASP A 53 28.21 14.99 18.41
N GLY A 54 28.12 13.74 18.86
CA GLY A 54 28.28 13.35 20.26
C GLY A 54 26.96 13.25 21.05
N CYS A 55 25.81 13.37 20.38
CA CYS A 55 24.50 13.15 21.01
C CYS A 55 24.28 11.64 21.27
N ALA A 56 23.88 11.28 22.49
CA ALA A 56 23.55 9.88 22.80
C ALA A 56 22.15 9.54 22.29
N VAL A 57 22.06 8.69 21.26
CA VAL A 57 20.78 8.29 20.65
C VAL A 57 20.37 6.90 21.11
N ARG A 58 19.15 6.76 21.62
CA ARG A 58 18.58 5.48 22.07
C ARG A 58 17.20 5.28 21.51
N ILE A 59 16.99 4.16 20.83
CA ILE A 59 15.75 3.82 20.17
C ILE A 59 15.32 2.44 20.66
N ALA A 60 14.17 2.37 21.32
CA ALA A 60 13.55 1.15 21.79
C ALA A 60 12.23 0.94 21.05
N ILE A 61 12.19 -0.12 20.24
CA ILE A 61 11.05 -0.54 19.41
C ILE A 61 10.39 -1.76 20.04
N GLY A 62 9.08 -1.93 19.87
CA GLY A 62 8.38 -3.12 20.34
C GLY A 62 8.95 -4.39 19.69
N ASP A 63 9.13 -5.44 20.48
CA ASP A 63 9.49 -6.76 19.97
C ASP A 63 8.25 -7.40 19.30
N PRO A 64 8.26 -7.65 17.98
CA PRO A 64 7.12 -8.21 17.28
C PRO A 64 6.76 -9.64 17.73
N ASP A 65 7.70 -10.36 18.34
CA ASP A 65 7.49 -11.73 18.78
C ASP A 65 7.10 -11.80 20.28
N SER A 66 7.04 -10.65 20.96
CA SER A 66 6.59 -10.58 22.35
C SER A 66 5.07 -10.71 22.48
N ILE A 67 4.63 -11.66 23.32
CA ILE A 67 3.22 -11.87 23.67
C ILE A 67 2.55 -10.57 24.13
N ASP A 68 3.24 -9.76 24.94
CA ASP A 68 2.69 -8.51 25.49
C ASP A 68 2.46 -7.45 24.39
N VAL A 69 3.37 -7.37 23.42
CA VAL A 69 3.25 -6.50 22.25
C VAL A 69 2.08 -6.97 21.38
N GLN A 70 1.97 -8.28 21.13
CA GLN A 70 0.88 -8.87 20.35
C GLN A 70 -0.49 -8.66 21.00
N GLN A 71 -0.57 -8.82 22.33
CA GLN A 71 -1.81 -8.57 23.08
C GLN A 71 -2.26 -7.12 22.98
N ARG A 72 -1.33 -6.15 23.03
CA ARG A 72 -1.65 -4.74 22.79
C ARG A 72 -2.26 -4.54 21.40
N GLY A 73 -1.70 -5.18 20.36
CA GLY A 73 -2.21 -5.10 18.99
C GLY A 73 -3.66 -5.57 18.86
N LYS A 74 -4.02 -6.68 19.53
CA LYS A 74 -5.38 -7.22 19.55
C LYS A 74 -6.40 -6.30 20.24
N GLY A 75 -5.94 -5.36 21.08
CA GLY A 75 -6.80 -4.43 21.83
C GLY A 75 -7.11 -3.11 21.11
N GLU A 76 -6.50 -2.84 19.96
CA GLU A 76 -6.78 -1.64 19.14
C GLU A 76 -7.97 -1.93 18.21
N ARG A 77 -9.02 -1.08 18.23
CA ARG A 77 -10.27 -1.30 17.47
C ARG A 77 -10.10 -1.19 15.94
N PHE A 78 -8.98 -0.64 15.47
CA PHE A 78 -8.68 -0.39 14.06
C PHE A 78 -7.17 -0.48 13.77
N GLY A 79 -6.76 -1.32 12.82
CA GLY A 79 -5.39 -1.45 12.31
C GLY A 79 -4.81 -2.88 12.40
N HIS A 80 -4.25 -3.39 11.31
CA HIS A 80 -3.58 -4.70 11.29
C HIS A 80 -2.24 -4.66 12.05
N GLY A 81 -2.02 -5.68 12.89
CA GLY A 81 -0.73 -6.16 13.41
C GLY A 81 0.25 -5.08 13.91
N ILE A 82 0.19 -4.71 15.19
CA ILE A 82 1.27 -3.95 15.83
C ILE A 82 2.63 -4.66 15.65
N GLU A 83 2.62 -5.99 15.60
CA GLU A 83 3.75 -6.86 15.22
C GLU A 83 4.38 -6.46 13.88
N SER A 84 3.60 -6.33 12.82
CA SER A 84 4.08 -5.99 11.49
C SER A 84 4.69 -4.59 11.48
N ARG A 85 4.08 -3.64 12.20
CA ARG A 85 4.60 -2.28 12.36
C ARG A 85 5.91 -2.25 13.15
N CYS A 86 6.02 -3.05 14.22
CA CYS A 86 7.25 -3.25 14.98
C CYS A 86 8.38 -3.82 14.11
N ARG A 87 8.08 -4.86 13.29
CA ARG A 87 9.04 -5.41 12.31
C ARG A 87 9.51 -4.37 11.31
N LEU A 88 8.58 -3.59 10.75
CA LEU A 88 8.88 -2.51 9.82
C LEU A 88 9.77 -1.43 10.44
N ALA A 89 9.47 -1.00 11.66
CA ALA A 89 10.26 -0.03 12.39
C ALA A 89 11.69 -0.53 12.66
N LEU A 90 11.86 -1.79 13.10
CA LEU A 90 13.18 -2.39 13.29
C LEU A 90 13.98 -2.45 11.99
N MET A 91 13.34 -2.74 10.85
CA MET A 91 14.01 -2.69 9.54
C MET A 91 14.45 -1.28 9.16
N HIS A 92 13.64 -0.26 9.43
CA HIS A 92 14.03 1.13 9.17
C HIS A 92 15.22 1.58 10.01
N TYR A 93 15.29 1.17 11.28
CA TYR A 93 16.41 1.51 12.16
C TYR A 93 17.63 0.59 11.98
N ARG A 94 17.54 -0.44 11.13
CA ARG A 94 18.64 -1.39 10.85
C ARG A 94 19.96 -0.72 10.46
N PRO A 95 19.99 0.29 9.58
CA PRO A 95 21.24 0.94 9.19
C PRO A 95 21.98 1.60 10.36
N LEU A 96 21.26 1.97 11.42
CA LEU A 96 21.84 2.57 12.63
C LEU A 96 22.49 1.55 13.58
N ALA A 97 22.30 0.25 13.33
CA ALA A 97 22.88 -0.79 14.17
C ALA A 97 24.41 -0.78 14.06
N GLY A 98 25.09 -0.58 15.18
CA GLY A 98 26.55 -0.49 15.24
C GLY A 98 27.13 0.88 14.93
N VAL A 99 26.30 1.89 14.65
CA VAL A 99 26.75 3.28 14.52
C VAL A 99 27.19 3.80 15.90
N PRO A 100 28.42 4.34 16.05
CA PRO A 100 28.88 4.89 17.32
C PRO A 100 27.94 5.97 17.85
N GLY A 101 27.58 5.90 19.13
CA GLY A 101 26.67 6.86 19.77
C GLY A 101 25.18 6.54 19.60
N ILE A 102 24.82 5.49 18.85
CA ILE A 102 23.43 5.08 18.62
C ILE A 102 23.17 3.66 19.13
N GLU A 103 22.12 3.50 19.95
CA GLU A 103 21.64 2.22 20.43
C GLU A 103 20.23 1.93 19.89
N VAL A 104 20.07 0.84 19.14
CA VAL A 104 18.75 0.33 18.72
C VAL A 104 18.43 -0.95 19.49
N ARG A 105 17.27 -1.00 20.14
CA ARG A 105 16.84 -2.08 21.05
C ARG A 105 15.42 -2.52 20.75
N ALA A 106 15.12 -3.78 21.06
CA ALA A 106 13.76 -4.31 21.06
C ALA A 106 13.24 -4.47 22.50
N HIS A 107 11.97 -4.17 22.76
CA HIS A 107 11.35 -4.28 24.08
C HIS A 107 10.09 -5.15 24.06
N ALA A 108 9.95 -6.00 25.07
CA ALA A 108 8.72 -6.78 25.30
C ALA A 108 7.70 -6.05 26.18
N THR A 109 8.00 -4.84 26.66
CA THR A 109 7.19 -4.13 27.67
C THR A 109 5.87 -3.59 27.12
N THR A 110 4.79 -3.72 27.91
CA THR A 110 3.54 -3.00 27.68
C THR A 110 3.71 -1.52 27.99
N LEU A 111 3.47 -0.65 27.01
CA LEU A 111 3.60 0.79 27.17
C LEU A 111 2.25 1.41 27.56
N TYR A 112 2.31 2.38 28.47
CA TYR A 112 1.18 3.29 28.76
C TYR A 112 1.27 4.58 27.93
N SER A 113 2.45 4.86 27.38
CA SER A 113 2.71 5.98 26.49
C SER A 113 3.93 5.70 25.61
N SER A 114 3.89 6.21 24.39
CA SER A 114 5.08 6.34 23.54
C SER A 114 5.77 7.66 23.84
N ILE A 115 7.10 7.68 23.86
CA ILE A 115 7.90 8.85 24.24
C ILE A 115 8.93 9.15 23.16
N TYR A 116 8.97 10.41 22.73
CA TYR A 116 10.06 10.96 21.92
C TYR A 116 10.71 12.07 22.73
N ARG A 117 11.99 11.94 23.05
CA ARG A 117 12.72 12.91 23.84
C ARG A 117 13.93 13.41 23.08
N ALA A 118 14.15 14.72 23.16
CA ALA A 118 15.40 15.36 22.81
C ALA A 118 15.77 16.31 23.94
N ASP A 119 16.92 16.09 24.57
CA ASP A 119 17.45 16.92 25.66
C ASP A 119 16.42 17.23 26.77
N ASP A 120 15.91 18.47 26.80
CA ASP A 120 14.96 19.05 27.75
C ASP A 120 13.50 19.05 27.26
N GLN A 121 13.22 18.43 26.11
CA GLN A 121 11.89 18.33 25.50
C GLN A 121 11.45 16.88 25.32
N ALA A 122 10.16 16.63 25.53
CA ALA A 122 9.56 15.33 25.30
C ALA A 122 8.16 15.45 24.70
N MET A 123 7.86 14.64 23.69
CA MET A 123 6.51 14.37 23.22
C MET A 123 6.06 13.01 23.77
N VAL A 124 5.00 13.04 24.57
CA VAL A 124 4.45 11.87 25.25
C VAL A 124 3.08 11.58 24.64
N ASN A 125 2.99 10.53 23.83
CA ASN A 125 1.76 10.09 23.21
C ASN A 125 1.08 9.03 24.10
N ALA A 126 -0.09 9.37 24.65
CA ALA A 126 -0.83 8.51 25.56
C ALA A 126 -1.38 7.27 24.86
N HIS A 127 -1.39 6.11 25.51
CA HIS A 127 -2.06 4.93 24.97
C HIS A 127 -3.44 4.77 25.60
N VAL A 128 -4.48 5.19 24.87
CA VAL A 128 -5.87 5.09 25.31
C VAL A 128 -6.47 3.76 24.83
N ARG A 129 -7.20 3.06 25.70
CA ARG A 129 -7.80 1.74 25.37
C ARG A 129 -8.79 1.88 24.21
N GLY A 130 -8.65 1.04 23.19
CA GLY A 130 -9.52 1.03 22.02
C GLY A 130 -9.31 2.19 21.05
N VAL A 131 -8.36 3.09 21.32
CA VAL A 131 -7.95 4.19 20.45
C VAL A 131 -6.58 3.86 19.89
N ASN A 132 -6.41 4.03 18.58
CA ASN A 132 -5.12 3.85 17.94
C ASN A 132 -4.16 4.98 18.33
N ALA A 133 -2.85 4.75 18.22
CA ALA A 133 -1.84 5.76 18.58
C ALA A 133 -1.90 7.05 17.73
N TYR A 134 -2.63 7.03 16.60
CA TYR A 134 -2.84 8.18 15.72
C TYR A 134 -3.87 9.15 16.27
N GLY A 135 -4.96 8.64 16.85
CA GLY A 135 -6.06 9.40 17.46
C GLY A 135 -5.91 9.63 18.97
N ALA A 136 -4.76 9.29 19.57
CA ALA A 136 -4.53 9.42 21.00
C ALA A 136 -3.85 10.77 21.35
N PRO A 137 -4.14 11.36 22.51
CA PRO A 137 -3.65 12.68 22.88
C PRO A 137 -2.14 12.68 23.17
N VAL A 138 -1.52 13.83 22.96
CA VAL A 138 -0.08 14.00 23.15
C VAL A 138 0.26 15.23 23.97
N TRP A 139 1.14 15.05 24.95
CA TRP A 139 1.73 16.14 25.71
C TRP A 139 3.10 16.49 25.15
N HIS A 140 3.32 17.76 24.82
CA HIS A 140 4.66 18.31 24.58
C HIS A 140 5.15 19.00 25.84
N LEU A 141 6.11 18.36 26.49
CA LEU A 141 6.71 18.77 27.75
C LEU A 141 8.06 19.42 27.47
N ARG A 142 8.34 20.50 28.20
CA ARG A 142 9.68 21.09 28.31
C ARG A 142 10.06 21.12 29.79
N ARG A 143 11.30 20.77 30.10
CA ARG A 143 11.83 20.81 31.47
C ARG A 143 11.80 22.25 31.98
N SER A 144 11.25 22.46 33.17
CA SER A 144 11.10 23.79 33.79
C SER A 144 11.50 23.82 35.27
N GLY A 145 12.01 22.69 35.79
CA GLY A 145 12.46 22.48 37.17
C GLY A 145 12.70 20.99 37.41
N ASP A 146 13.31 20.65 38.55
CA ASP A 146 13.59 19.25 38.92
C ASP A 146 12.37 18.54 39.53
N GLY A 147 12.22 17.25 39.21
CA GLY A 147 11.14 16.41 39.72
C GLY A 147 9.79 16.67 39.05
N GLY A 148 9.79 17.34 37.91
CA GLY A 148 8.58 17.69 37.17
C GLY A 148 8.02 16.54 36.32
N MET A 149 6.92 16.83 35.62
CA MET A 149 6.27 15.89 34.69
C MET A 149 7.24 15.42 33.59
N PHE A 150 8.08 16.33 33.09
CA PHE A 150 9.15 15.98 32.15
C PHE A 150 10.11 14.94 32.77
N ASP A 151 10.63 15.18 33.97
CA ASP A 151 11.58 14.27 34.63
C ASP A 151 10.95 12.91 34.95
N THR A 152 9.64 12.88 35.19
CA THR A 152 8.89 11.62 35.38
C THR A 152 8.90 10.78 34.11
N TYR A 153 8.58 11.36 32.95
CA TYR A 153 8.58 10.65 31.68
C TYR A 153 10.01 10.39 31.15
N ALA A 154 10.94 11.34 31.33
CA ALA A 154 12.35 11.16 31.00
C ALA A 154 13.04 10.13 31.91
N GLY A 155 12.55 10.00 33.15
CA GLY A 155 12.97 9.02 34.15
C GLY A 155 12.27 7.68 34.01
N CYS A 156 11.20 7.58 33.20
CA CYS A 156 10.49 6.34 32.86
C CYS A 156 11.35 5.46 31.95
N ARG A 157 12.48 5.02 32.49
CA ARG A 157 13.21 3.84 32.07
C ARG A 157 12.35 2.69 32.58
N SER A 158 11.78 1.89 31.69
CA SER A 158 11.01 0.68 32.06
C SER A 158 11.67 -0.04 33.24
N GLY A 159 10.91 -0.43 34.27
CA GLY A 159 11.47 -1.06 35.47
C GLY A 159 12.43 -2.21 35.12
N ARG A 160 13.72 -2.04 35.44
CA ARG A 160 14.91 -2.66 34.81
C ARG A 160 15.18 -2.05 33.43
N GLY A 161 16.03 -1.02 33.42
CA GLY A 161 16.12 0.04 32.39
C GLY A 161 16.43 -0.40 30.96
N LEU A 162 16.63 0.59 30.08
CA LEU A 162 17.06 0.39 28.68
C LEU A 162 18.24 -0.59 28.57
N ASP A 163 19.11 -0.67 29.59
CA ASP A 163 20.22 -1.62 29.68
C ASP A 163 19.81 -3.11 29.79
N ALA A 164 18.60 -3.41 30.29
CA ALA A 164 18.01 -4.75 30.35
C ALA A 164 17.21 -5.13 29.09
N MET A 165 17.02 -4.18 28.17
CA MET A 165 16.41 -4.44 26.87
C MET A 165 17.42 -5.09 25.93
N ARG A 166 16.97 -6.08 25.17
CA ARG A 166 17.84 -6.79 24.23
C ARG A 166 18.33 -5.81 23.18
N LEU A 167 19.66 -5.69 23.06
CA LEU A 167 20.27 -5.08 21.88
C LEU A 167 19.75 -5.82 20.67
N TRP A 168 19.23 -5.07 19.71
CA TRP A 168 18.68 -5.66 18.51
C TRP A 168 19.83 -6.22 17.67
N SER A 169 19.94 -7.55 17.59
CA SER A 169 21.03 -8.27 16.93
C SER A 169 20.74 -8.63 15.47
N GLY A 170 19.71 -8.02 14.86
CA GLY A 170 19.23 -8.35 13.52
C GLY A 170 18.31 -9.59 13.47
N ILE A 171 17.56 -9.73 12.38
CA ILE A 171 16.72 -10.89 12.11
C ILE A 171 17.64 -12.02 11.62
N GLY A 172 17.91 -13.03 12.47
CA GLY A 172 18.71 -14.20 12.07
C GLY A 172 19.48 -14.96 13.17
N ALA A 173 19.50 -14.50 14.42
CA ALA A 173 20.09 -15.29 15.50
C ALA A 173 19.00 -16.14 16.18
N GLY A 174 18.91 -17.42 15.78
CA GLY A 174 18.27 -18.43 16.64
C GLY A 174 18.95 -18.47 18.02
N PRO A 175 18.34 -19.11 19.03
CA PRO A 175 18.93 -19.20 20.36
C PRO A 175 20.31 -19.86 20.25
N GLU A 176 21.34 -19.10 20.62
CA GLU A 176 22.72 -19.53 20.73
C GLU A 176 22.75 -20.66 21.77
N GLN A 177 22.93 -21.90 21.31
CA GLN A 177 23.17 -23.03 22.20
C GLN A 177 24.58 -22.87 22.77
N ASP A 178 24.62 -22.81 24.10
CA ASP A 178 25.81 -22.84 24.93
C ASP A 178 26.78 -23.96 24.48
N PRO A 179 28.02 -23.64 24.06
CA PRO A 179 28.93 -24.66 23.53
C PRO A 179 29.59 -25.55 24.61
N ASP A 180 29.21 -25.47 25.89
CA ASP A 180 29.85 -26.24 26.97
C ASP A 180 29.21 -27.61 27.30
N GLN A 181 28.43 -28.22 26.40
CA GLN A 181 27.90 -29.56 26.62
C GLN A 181 28.10 -30.52 25.42
N SER A 182 29.36 -30.83 25.11
CA SER A 182 29.72 -32.19 24.64
C SER A 182 31.23 -32.42 24.67
N ARG A 183 31.80 -32.57 25.88
CA ARG A 183 33.10 -33.23 26.05
C ARG A 183 32.89 -34.72 26.25
N THR A 184 33.04 -35.50 25.19
CA THR A 184 33.51 -36.90 25.31
C THR A 184 34.36 -37.30 24.10
N ARG A 185 35.67 -37.46 24.38
CA ARG A 185 36.67 -38.40 23.83
C ARG A 185 36.60 -38.77 22.34
N THR A 186 37.66 -38.44 21.59
CA THR A 186 38.68 -39.40 21.09
C THR A 186 39.91 -38.68 20.50
N GLY A 187 41.06 -39.37 20.46
CA GLY A 187 42.45 -38.90 20.29
C GLY A 187 42.93 -38.45 18.89
N PRO A 188 44.26 -38.34 18.65
CA PRO A 188 44.85 -37.20 17.94
C PRO A 188 45.48 -37.49 16.56
N GLY A 189 45.64 -36.40 15.78
CA GLY A 189 46.66 -36.19 14.74
C GLY A 189 46.16 -36.17 13.28
N PRO A 190 46.95 -35.70 12.29
CA PRO A 190 47.99 -34.67 12.32
C PRO A 190 47.80 -33.56 11.25
N ASP A 191 48.56 -32.47 11.42
CA ASP A 191 48.83 -31.36 10.50
C ASP A 191 49.42 -31.83 9.15
N PRO A 192 49.15 -31.13 8.02
CA PRO A 192 50.26 -30.45 7.37
C PRO A 192 49.94 -29.07 6.73
N ASP A 193 50.81 -28.13 7.07
CA ASP A 193 51.38 -27.05 6.26
C ASP A 193 51.43 -27.33 4.75
N ARG A 194 51.03 -26.34 3.91
CA ARG A 194 51.95 -25.67 2.95
C ARG A 194 51.27 -24.71 1.96
N THR A 195 51.74 -23.46 2.05
CA THR A 195 52.19 -22.57 0.95
C THR A 195 51.21 -22.08 -0.12
N ARG A 196 51.09 -20.75 -0.26
CA ARG A 196 51.69 -19.97 -1.38
C ARG A 196 51.59 -18.44 -1.17
N PRO A 197 52.43 -17.64 -1.87
CA PRO A 197 52.91 -16.34 -1.39
C PRO A 197 52.27 -15.11 -2.07
N ARG A 198 52.64 -13.96 -1.50
CA ARG A 198 52.43 -12.57 -1.94
C ARG A 198 53.02 -12.25 -3.32
N SER A 199 52.36 -11.36 -4.04
CA SER A 199 53.00 -10.28 -4.81
C SER A 199 52.09 -9.06 -4.82
N GLY A 200 52.70 -7.87 -4.84
CA GLY A 200 52.00 -6.59 -4.81
C GLY A 200 52.54 -5.61 -5.84
N ALA A 201 51.94 -4.42 -5.77
CA ALA A 201 52.36 -3.12 -6.29
C ALA A 201 52.23 -2.87 -7.81
N GLY A 202 51.67 -1.69 -8.13
CA GLY A 202 51.75 -1.07 -9.45
C GLY A 202 50.65 -0.06 -9.73
N ALA A 203 50.78 1.15 -9.18
CA ALA A 203 49.96 2.32 -9.49
C ALA A 203 50.19 2.85 -10.91
N LEU A 204 49.20 3.54 -11.50
CA LEU A 204 49.37 4.64 -12.47
C LEU A 204 48.10 5.52 -12.52
N SER A 205 48.32 6.84 -12.61
CA SER A 205 47.37 7.95 -12.46
C SER A 205 46.87 8.53 -13.81
N ALA A 206 45.92 9.47 -13.71
CA ALA A 206 45.56 10.57 -14.66
C ALA A 206 44.50 10.24 -15.73
N LEU A 207 43.51 11.06 -16.15
CA LEU A 207 43.11 12.47 -16.00
C LEU A 207 41.58 12.59 -16.30
N SER A 208 40.80 13.31 -15.48
CA SER A 208 40.10 14.59 -15.76
C SER A 208 39.21 14.71 -17.02
N ALA A 209 37.89 14.86 -16.82
CA ALA A 209 37.06 15.90 -17.45
C ALA A 209 35.71 16.08 -16.72
N ARG A 210 35.42 17.30 -16.24
CA ARG A 210 34.12 17.73 -15.69
C ARG A 210 33.28 18.41 -16.79
N PRO A 211 31.94 18.26 -16.81
CA PRO A 211 31.07 19.19 -17.53
C PRO A 211 30.58 20.36 -16.65
N ARG A 212 30.54 21.55 -17.24
CA ARG A 212 30.02 22.82 -16.67
C ARG A 212 28.47 22.90 -16.72
N PRO A 213 27.84 23.77 -15.91
CA PRO A 213 26.38 23.83 -15.77
C PRO A 213 25.71 24.76 -16.81
N ILE A 214 24.46 24.43 -17.15
CA ILE A 214 23.57 25.15 -18.07
C ILE A 214 22.83 26.26 -17.29
N PRO A 215 22.61 27.47 -17.84
CA PRO A 215 22.03 28.61 -17.12
C PRO A 215 20.49 28.59 -17.08
N ARG A 216 19.93 29.07 -15.96
CA ARG A 216 18.49 29.31 -15.74
C ARG A 216 18.02 30.58 -16.47
N PRO A 217 16.82 30.60 -17.07
CA PRO A 217 16.19 31.85 -17.48
C PRO A 217 15.48 32.54 -16.31
N ARG A 218 15.51 33.87 -16.40
CA ARG A 218 15.09 34.87 -15.42
C ARG A 218 13.58 34.99 -15.28
N SER A 219 13.19 35.34 -14.06
CA SER A 219 11.92 35.89 -13.62
C SER A 219 11.46 37.08 -14.48
N ALA A 220 10.23 37.01 -14.96
CA ALA A 220 9.46 38.16 -15.40
C ALA A 220 8.31 38.37 -14.41
N GLU A 221 8.43 39.41 -13.60
CA GLU A 221 7.37 39.96 -12.76
C GLU A 221 6.47 40.85 -13.60
N SER A 222 5.15 40.71 -13.44
CA SER A 222 4.15 41.77 -13.67
C SER A 222 2.76 41.32 -13.17
N PRO A 223 1.87 42.26 -12.82
CA PRO A 223 1.50 42.44 -11.43
C PRO A 223 0.08 41.99 -11.06
N VAL A 224 -0.08 41.81 -9.76
CA VAL A 224 -1.30 41.57 -9.01
C VAL A 224 -2.29 42.74 -9.18
N GLY A 225 -3.46 42.44 -9.75
CA GLY A 225 -4.66 43.28 -9.68
C GLY A 225 -5.72 42.60 -8.83
N ALA A 226 -5.66 42.78 -7.51
CA ALA A 226 -6.65 42.25 -6.58
C ALA A 226 -7.84 43.22 -6.47
N TRP A 227 -8.99 42.76 -6.94
CA TRP A 227 -10.30 43.33 -6.61
C TRP A 227 -10.67 42.95 -5.17
N THR A 228 -11.10 43.94 -4.40
CA THR A 228 -11.63 43.76 -3.04
C THR A 228 -13.15 43.77 -3.03
N ALA A 229 -13.67 42.98 -2.08
CA ALA A 229 -14.96 43.08 -1.41
C ALA A 229 -16.23 42.65 -2.17
N HIS A 230 -16.91 41.60 -1.68
CA HIS A 230 -17.91 41.78 -0.64
C HIS A 230 -18.38 40.45 -0.04
N ARG A 231 -18.28 40.34 1.29
CA ARG A 231 -19.04 39.41 2.11
C ARG A 231 -20.53 39.78 2.06
N ARG A 232 -21.39 38.81 1.82
CA ARG A 232 -22.76 38.77 2.36
C ARG A 232 -23.12 37.34 2.72
N THR A 233 -23.27 37.09 4.01
CA THR A 233 -24.13 36.05 4.58
C THR A 233 -25.60 36.41 4.35
N PRO A 234 -26.49 35.42 4.21
CA PRO A 234 -27.56 35.24 5.20
C PRO A 234 -27.69 33.76 5.59
N GLU A 235 -27.70 33.45 6.89
CA GLU A 235 -28.88 33.26 7.75
C GLU A 235 -29.58 31.91 7.59
N ALA A 236 -29.78 31.32 8.77
CA ALA A 236 -30.31 30.00 9.02
C ALA A 236 -31.81 29.89 8.75
N VAL A 237 -32.24 28.72 8.27
CA VAL A 237 -33.64 28.29 8.39
C VAL A 237 -33.68 26.82 8.77
N GLY A 238 -34.18 26.57 9.98
CA GLY A 238 -35.23 25.59 10.24
C GLY A 238 -34.89 24.10 10.21
N MET A 239 -34.31 23.61 11.30
CA MET A 239 -34.47 22.22 11.73
C MET A 239 -35.90 21.97 12.21
N SER A 240 -36.50 20.86 11.77
CA SER A 240 -37.59 20.17 12.48
C SER A 240 -37.47 18.67 12.22
N ALA A 241 -36.91 17.97 13.19
CA ALA A 241 -36.77 16.53 13.22
C ALA A 241 -37.95 15.91 14.00
N HIS A 242 -38.54 14.86 13.43
CA HIS A 242 -39.46 13.96 14.14
C HIS A 242 -38.69 12.90 14.94
N PRO A 243 -39.31 12.34 16.01
CA PRO A 243 -38.58 11.74 17.13
C PRO A 243 -38.16 10.28 16.93
N ALA A 244 -37.15 9.94 17.71
CA ALA A 244 -36.46 8.66 17.83
C ALA A 244 -37.36 7.47 18.17
N ARG A 245 -37.00 6.29 17.63
CA ARG A 245 -37.40 4.97 18.15
C ARG A 245 -36.24 4.38 18.95
N GLU A 246 -36.58 3.85 20.12
CA GLU A 246 -35.69 3.22 21.09
C GLU A 246 -35.02 1.93 20.58
N PRO A 247 -33.81 1.58 21.09
CA PRO A 247 -33.12 0.34 20.76
C PRO A 247 -33.51 -0.81 21.71
N ASN A 248 -33.78 -1.97 21.13
CA ASN A 248 -34.09 -3.21 21.86
C ASN A 248 -32.81 -3.86 22.42
N ARG A 249 -32.91 -4.41 23.62
CA ARG A 249 -31.84 -5.07 24.40
C ARG A 249 -31.52 -6.50 23.88
N PRO A 250 -30.33 -7.04 24.22
CA PRO A 250 -29.81 -8.29 23.65
C PRO A 250 -30.28 -9.52 24.42
N ALA A 251 -30.44 -10.64 23.71
CA ALA A 251 -30.56 -11.97 24.29
C ALA A 251 -29.24 -12.74 24.10
N ALA A 252 -28.79 -13.38 25.17
CA ALA A 252 -27.72 -14.37 25.21
C ALA A 252 -28.30 -15.65 25.87
N PRO A 253 -27.51 -16.72 26.08
CA PRO A 253 -27.19 -17.77 25.12
C PRO A 253 -27.75 -19.14 25.58
N CYS A 254 -27.92 -20.10 24.66
CA CYS A 254 -28.21 -21.49 25.02
C CYS A 254 -27.16 -22.45 24.44
N CYS A 255 -26.48 -23.16 25.33
CA CYS A 255 -25.61 -24.32 25.11
C CYS A 255 -26.43 -25.60 24.82
N SER A 256 -26.09 -26.34 23.75
CA SER A 256 -25.53 -27.73 23.75
C SER A 256 -26.56 -28.83 23.41
N PRO A 257 -26.18 -30.08 23.05
CA PRO A 257 -25.01 -30.60 22.30
C PRO A 257 -25.37 -31.66 21.20
N ASP A 258 -24.33 -32.18 20.53
CA ASP A 258 -24.22 -33.45 19.75
C ASP A 258 -24.98 -33.65 18.43
N ALA A 259 -24.21 -33.72 17.33
CA ALA A 259 -23.88 -34.98 16.63
C ALA A 259 -23.20 -34.70 15.26
N GLY A 260 -22.19 -35.50 14.91
CA GLY A 260 -21.79 -35.69 13.50
C GLY A 260 -20.32 -35.43 13.18
N GLN A 261 -19.45 -36.29 13.66
CA GLN A 261 -18.06 -36.43 13.22
C GLN A 261 -18.05 -37.05 11.81
N ALA A 262 -17.61 -36.31 10.79
CA ALA A 262 -17.28 -36.84 9.46
C ALA A 262 -16.18 -36.00 8.79
N ASP A 263 -15.07 -36.67 8.52
CA ASP A 263 -13.98 -36.43 7.57
C ASP A 263 -13.46 -35.00 7.34
N ARG A 264 -12.33 -34.73 8.01
CA ARG A 264 -11.34 -33.75 7.59
C ARG A 264 -10.34 -34.42 6.66
N ASP A 265 -10.64 -34.47 5.37
CA ASP A 265 -9.62 -34.55 4.33
C ASP A 265 -9.42 -33.15 3.74
N GLY A 266 -8.59 -32.37 4.43
CA GLY A 266 -8.04 -31.13 3.91
C GLY A 266 -6.98 -31.44 2.86
N THR A 267 -7.40 -31.57 1.61
CA THR A 267 -6.49 -31.55 0.47
C THR A 267 -5.94 -30.14 0.31
N ALA A 268 -4.76 -29.91 0.89
CA ALA A 268 -3.93 -28.76 0.55
C ALA A 268 -3.63 -28.79 -0.96
N ALA A 269 -4.12 -27.80 -1.70
CA ALA A 269 -3.76 -27.60 -3.09
C ALA A 269 -2.29 -27.15 -3.19
N PRO A 270 -1.52 -27.63 -4.19
CA PRO A 270 -0.07 -27.54 -4.15
C PRO A 270 0.42 -26.13 -4.52
N SER A 271 1.22 -25.55 -3.63
CA SER A 271 2.16 -24.47 -3.91
C SER A 271 3.34 -25.00 -4.76
N GLY A 272 3.06 -25.38 -6.00
CA GLY A 272 4.08 -25.82 -6.97
C GLY A 272 4.76 -24.64 -7.67
N PRO A 273 5.97 -24.85 -8.24
CA PRO A 273 6.62 -23.84 -9.08
C PRO A 273 5.72 -23.45 -10.26
N PRO A 274 5.81 -22.21 -10.78
CA PRO A 274 4.96 -21.74 -11.87
C PRO A 274 5.09 -22.68 -13.08
N PRO A 275 3.97 -23.05 -13.74
CA PRO A 275 4.00 -23.90 -14.92
C PRO A 275 4.87 -23.27 -16.02
N ARG A 276 5.52 -24.12 -16.83
CA ARG A 276 6.26 -23.64 -18.01
C ARG A 276 5.32 -22.82 -18.90
N PRO A 277 5.79 -21.73 -19.54
CA PRO A 277 4.91 -20.79 -20.27
C PRO A 277 3.93 -21.45 -21.27
N GLY A 278 4.33 -22.53 -21.94
CA GLY A 278 3.45 -23.29 -22.84
C GLY A 278 2.33 -24.07 -22.12
N ALA A 279 2.65 -24.70 -20.99
CA ALA A 279 1.69 -25.46 -20.20
C ALA A 279 0.65 -24.54 -19.52
N GLU A 280 1.06 -23.35 -19.09
CA GLU A 280 0.12 -22.35 -18.58
C GLU A 280 -0.87 -21.92 -19.67
N ALA A 281 -0.37 -21.60 -20.87
CA ALA A 281 -1.20 -21.13 -21.96
C ALA A 281 -2.24 -22.18 -22.40
N GLU A 282 -1.86 -23.45 -22.45
CA GLU A 282 -2.78 -24.56 -22.72
C GLU A 282 -3.87 -24.66 -21.64
N ALA A 283 -3.50 -24.53 -20.36
CA ALA A 283 -4.46 -24.60 -19.25
C ALA A 283 -5.43 -23.41 -19.23
N VAL A 284 -4.95 -22.19 -19.51
CA VAL A 284 -5.82 -21.01 -19.65
C VAL A 284 -6.77 -21.17 -20.84
N ARG A 285 -6.29 -21.70 -21.97
CA ARG A 285 -7.16 -22.00 -23.13
C ARG A 285 -8.21 -23.05 -22.83
N ALA A 286 -7.82 -24.13 -22.16
CA ALA A 286 -8.74 -25.19 -21.75
C ALA A 286 -9.85 -24.64 -20.85
N PHE A 287 -9.51 -23.72 -19.93
CA PHE A 287 -10.47 -23.08 -19.04
C PHE A 287 -11.61 -22.38 -19.82
N TRP A 288 -11.29 -21.41 -20.67
CA TRP A 288 -12.33 -20.64 -21.36
C TRP A 288 -12.99 -21.42 -22.51
N THR A 289 -12.30 -22.39 -23.11
CA THR A 289 -12.88 -23.27 -24.14
C THR A 289 -13.97 -24.16 -23.54
N ARG A 290 -13.76 -24.71 -22.33
CA ARG A 290 -14.79 -25.50 -21.63
C ARG A 290 -16.03 -24.68 -21.33
N LEU A 291 -15.85 -23.38 -21.05
CA LEU A 291 -16.96 -22.44 -20.87
C LEU A 291 -17.65 -22.04 -22.19
N GLY A 292 -17.16 -22.49 -23.35
CA GLY A 292 -17.72 -22.13 -24.66
C GLY A 292 -17.46 -20.67 -25.06
N LEU A 293 -16.47 -20.01 -24.46
CA LEU A 293 -16.12 -18.62 -24.76
C LEU A 293 -15.27 -18.52 -26.04
N PRO A 294 -15.29 -17.38 -26.76
CA PRO A 294 -14.40 -17.14 -27.91
C PRO A 294 -12.97 -16.71 -27.50
N GLY A 295 -12.77 -16.45 -26.21
CA GLY A 295 -11.54 -16.01 -25.56
C GLY A 295 -11.85 -15.25 -24.27
N LEU A 296 -10.85 -14.56 -23.73
CA LEU A 296 -10.97 -13.74 -22.50
C LEU A 296 -10.90 -12.25 -22.84
N ILE A 297 -11.52 -11.41 -22.00
CA ILE A 297 -11.30 -9.96 -22.00
C ILE A 297 -10.83 -9.56 -20.61
N ASP A 298 -9.63 -8.98 -20.54
CA ASP A 298 -8.99 -8.61 -19.28
C ASP A 298 -8.94 -7.09 -19.16
N VAL A 299 -9.83 -6.52 -18.35
CA VAL A 299 -10.01 -5.06 -18.27
C VAL A 299 -8.94 -4.38 -17.41
N HIS A 300 -8.00 -5.14 -16.82
CA HIS A 300 -7.02 -4.61 -15.90
C HIS A 300 -5.67 -5.29 -16.06
N THR A 301 -4.96 -4.89 -17.10
CA THR A 301 -3.54 -5.22 -17.31
C THR A 301 -2.69 -3.97 -17.40
N HIS A 302 -1.40 -4.10 -17.05
CA HIS A 302 -0.43 -3.02 -16.99
C HIS A 302 0.65 -3.14 -18.08
N PHE A 303 0.65 -2.15 -18.97
CA PHE A 303 1.75 -1.90 -19.91
C PHE A 303 2.13 -0.43 -19.80
N MET A 304 3.43 -0.15 -19.77
CA MET A 304 3.97 1.19 -19.57
C MET A 304 5.39 1.29 -20.15
N PRO A 305 5.92 2.50 -20.37
CA PRO A 305 7.29 2.68 -20.84
C PRO A 305 8.28 1.92 -19.94
N GLN A 306 9.28 1.25 -20.53
CA GLN A 306 10.20 0.37 -19.79
C GLN A 306 10.83 1.04 -18.57
N ARG A 307 11.29 2.30 -18.70
CA ARG A 307 11.87 3.07 -17.58
C ARG A 307 10.93 3.28 -16.40
N VAL A 308 9.62 3.29 -16.63
CA VAL A 308 8.61 3.38 -15.58
C VAL A 308 8.41 1.99 -14.97
N LEU A 309 8.32 0.96 -15.80
CA LEU A 309 8.17 -0.42 -15.36
C LEU A 309 9.36 -0.88 -14.49
N ASP A 310 10.59 -0.53 -14.87
CA ASP A 310 11.79 -0.83 -14.09
C ASP A 310 11.70 -0.25 -12.67
N LYS A 311 11.13 0.95 -12.52
CA LYS A 311 10.92 1.58 -11.21
C LYS A 311 9.82 0.89 -10.42
N VAL A 312 8.76 0.44 -11.10
CA VAL A 312 7.69 -0.35 -10.49
C VAL A 312 8.25 -1.69 -9.98
N TRP A 313 9.06 -2.37 -10.78
CA TRP A 313 9.73 -3.60 -10.36
C TRP A 313 10.69 -3.38 -9.19
N ALA A 314 11.51 -2.33 -9.24
CA ALA A 314 12.37 -1.95 -8.12
C ALA A 314 11.58 -1.62 -6.85
N TYR A 315 10.40 -1.01 -6.98
CA TYR A 315 9.49 -0.79 -5.86
C TYR A 315 9.02 -2.13 -5.28
N PHE A 316 8.51 -3.07 -6.09
CA PHE A 316 8.09 -4.39 -5.58
C PHE A 316 9.25 -5.20 -4.97
N ASP A 317 10.44 -5.15 -5.58
CA ASP A 317 11.66 -5.77 -5.05
C ASP A 317 12.05 -5.23 -3.66
N SER A 318 11.82 -3.93 -3.43
CA SER A 318 12.10 -3.28 -2.14
C SER A 318 10.91 -3.32 -1.16
N ALA A 319 9.69 -3.51 -1.65
CA ALA A 319 8.44 -3.47 -0.86
C ALA A 319 7.96 -4.84 -0.36
N GLY A 320 8.41 -5.94 -0.96
CA GLY A 320 8.15 -7.30 -0.44
C GLY A 320 8.53 -7.46 1.04
N PRO A 321 9.69 -6.93 1.49
CA PRO A 321 10.03 -6.88 2.90
C PRO A 321 9.12 -5.96 3.75
N LEU A 322 8.60 -4.85 3.18
CA LEU A 322 7.86 -3.79 3.90
C LEU A 322 6.39 -4.17 4.22
N THR A 323 5.78 -5.05 3.42
CA THR A 323 4.40 -5.56 3.62
C THR A 323 4.35 -6.90 4.36
N GLY A 324 5.52 -7.50 4.66
CA GLY A 324 5.64 -8.82 5.29
C GLY A 324 5.34 -9.99 4.34
N LEU A 325 5.11 -9.72 3.05
CA LEU A 325 4.92 -10.72 2.00
C LEU A 325 5.87 -10.41 0.85
N GLU A 326 6.74 -11.35 0.52
CA GLU A 326 7.49 -11.30 -0.73
C GLU A 326 6.49 -11.16 -1.90
N TRP A 327 6.70 -10.19 -2.79
CA TRP A 327 5.87 -9.97 -3.98
C TRP A 327 6.68 -10.35 -5.24
N PRO A 328 6.96 -11.64 -5.46
CA PRO A 328 7.81 -12.09 -6.56
C PRO A 328 7.06 -11.93 -7.89
N ILE A 329 7.42 -10.96 -8.72
CA ILE A 329 6.74 -10.74 -10.00
C ILE A 329 6.97 -11.92 -10.94
N THR A 330 5.88 -12.59 -11.33
CA THR A 330 5.91 -13.81 -12.15
C THR A 330 6.32 -13.53 -13.60
N TYR A 331 5.93 -12.37 -14.15
CA TYR A 331 6.06 -12.05 -15.59
C TYR A 331 7.05 -10.93 -15.86
N ARG A 332 8.30 -11.07 -15.40
CA ARG A 332 9.43 -10.15 -15.70
C ARG A 332 9.96 -10.38 -17.12
N GLU A 333 9.11 -10.09 -18.09
CA GLU A 333 9.37 -10.34 -19.50
C GLU A 333 9.32 -9.02 -20.28
N GLU A 334 10.06 -8.96 -21.39
CA GLU A 334 10.01 -7.83 -22.34
C GLU A 334 8.58 -7.59 -22.86
N GLU A 335 8.24 -6.34 -23.24
CA GLU A 335 6.89 -5.93 -23.68
C GLU A 335 6.28 -6.90 -24.71
N GLY A 336 7.01 -7.21 -25.78
CA GLY A 336 6.53 -8.09 -26.84
C GLY A 336 6.26 -9.53 -26.37
N ARG A 337 7.04 -10.03 -25.40
CA ARG A 337 6.83 -11.37 -24.83
C ARG A 337 5.58 -11.40 -23.95
N ARG A 338 5.33 -10.36 -23.16
CA ARG A 338 4.10 -10.22 -22.37
C ARG A 338 2.85 -10.14 -23.25
N VAL A 339 2.90 -9.38 -24.35
CA VAL A 339 1.80 -9.37 -25.34
C VAL A 339 1.60 -10.74 -25.97
N ALA A 340 2.68 -11.43 -26.33
CA ALA A 340 2.61 -12.79 -26.89
C ALA A 340 2.03 -13.80 -25.88
N LEU A 341 2.29 -13.65 -24.59
CA LEU A 341 1.68 -14.47 -23.54
C LEU A 341 0.16 -14.25 -23.45
N LEU A 342 -0.31 -13.00 -23.41
CA LEU A 342 -1.75 -12.70 -23.39
C LEU A 342 -2.46 -13.28 -24.63
N ARG A 343 -1.88 -13.11 -25.83
CA ARG A 343 -2.38 -13.75 -27.06
C ARG A 343 -2.33 -15.28 -26.96
N GLY A 344 -1.27 -15.82 -26.37
CA GLY A 344 -1.06 -17.23 -26.06
C GLY A 344 -2.11 -17.79 -25.11
N PHE A 345 -2.61 -17.00 -24.17
CA PHE A 345 -3.69 -17.34 -23.24
C PHE A 345 -5.08 -17.26 -23.90
N GLY A 346 -5.19 -16.59 -25.06
CA GLY A 346 -6.46 -16.37 -25.74
C GLY A 346 -7.19 -15.12 -25.23
N VAL A 347 -6.47 -14.17 -24.63
CA VAL A 347 -7.00 -12.84 -24.30
C VAL A 347 -7.17 -12.07 -25.61
N ARG A 348 -8.41 -11.68 -25.91
CA ARG A 348 -8.82 -10.99 -27.14
C ARG A 348 -8.71 -9.48 -27.01
N ASN A 349 -9.05 -8.97 -25.84
CA ASN A 349 -8.91 -7.57 -25.50
C ASN A 349 -8.31 -7.41 -24.11
N PHE A 350 -7.38 -6.48 -23.98
CA PHE A 350 -6.77 -6.11 -22.70
C PHE A 350 -6.49 -4.61 -22.63
N THR A 351 -5.97 -4.12 -21.51
CA THR A 351 -5.72 -2.67 -21.31
C THR A 351 -4.25 -2.34 -21.02
N SER A 352 -3.88 -1.07 -21.05
CA SER A 352 -2.57 -0.60 -20.60
C SER A 352 -2.76 0.39 -19.45
N MET A 353 -3.10 -0.13 -18.27
CA MET A 353 -3.42 0.69 -17.10
C MET A 353 -2.19 1.49 -16.66
N LEU A 354 -2.21 2.80 -16.93
CA LEU A 354 -1.12 3.73 -16.66
C LEU A 354 -1.50 4.62 -15.50
N TYR A 355 -0.60 4.77 -14.53
CA TYR A 355 -0.85 5.57 -13.34
C TYR A 355 0.23 6.65 -13.14
N PRO A 356 -0.08 7.92 -13.45
CA PRO A 356 0.78 9.04 -13.09
C PRO A 356 0.75 9.26 -11.58
N HIS A 357 1.90 9.54 -10.98
CA HIS A 357 2.05 9.83 -9.55
C HIS A 357 2.43 11.30 -9.27
N LYS A 358 2.47 12.13 -10.31
CA LYS A 358 2.82 13.55 -10.22
C LYS A 358 2.38 14.34 -11.46
N PRO A 359 2.27 15.68 -11.35
CA PRO A 359 2.05 16.55 -12.51
C PRO A 359 3.11 16.39 -13.60
N GLY A 360 2.71 16.64 -14.84
CA GLY A 360 3.49 16.56 -16.08
C GLY A 360 3.63 15.15 -16.65
N MET A 361 3.09 14.13 -15.97
CA MET A 361 3.27 12.73 -16.37
C MET A 361 2.11 12.20 -17.22
N ALA A 362 0.87 12.61 -16.95
CA ALA A 362 -0.32 12.03 -17.55
C ALA A 362 -0.40 12.25 -19.07
N GLU A 363 -0.18 13.47 -19.55
CA GLU A 363 -0.24 13.78 -20.99
C GLU A 363 0.80 12.98 -21.80
N TRP A 364 2.03 12.86 -21.27
CA TRP A 364 3.08 12.04 -21.89
C TRP A 364 2.70 10.55 -21.92
N LEU A 365 2.17 10.02 -20.81
CA LEU A 365 1.70 8.63 -20.75
C LEU A 365 0.56 8.37 -21.73
N ASN A 366 -0.34 9.34 -21.93
CA ASN A 366 -1.43 9.25 -22.92
C ASN A 366 -0.90 9.15 -24.35
N GLY A 367 0.16 9.90 -24.68
CA GLY A 367 0.85 9.76 -25.97
C GLY A 367 1.43 8.35 -26.15
N TRP A 368 2.13 7.85 -25.14
CA TRP A 368 2.67 6.49 -25.19
C TRP A 368 1.59 5.41 -25.30
N ALA A 369 0.47 5.57 -24.59
CA ALA A 369 -0.65 4.62 -24.61
C ALA A 369 -1.32 4.55 -25.99
N ALA A 370 -1.48 5.71 -26.64
CA ALA A 370 -1.98 5.80 -28.00
C ALA A 370 -1.07 5.05 -28.98
N ASP A 371 0.25 5.28 -28.89
CA ASP A 371 1.23 4.58 -29.72
C ASP A 371 1.25 3.07 -29.45
N PHE A 372 1.06 2.66 -28.19
CA PHE A 372 1.03 1.24 -27.80
C PHE A 372 -0.20 0.53 -28.37
N ALA A 373 -1.37 1.14 -28.27
CA ALA A 373 -2.60 0.62 -28.85
C ALA A 373 -2.53 0.57 -30.39
N ALA A 374 -1.93 1.57 -31.04
CA ALA A 374 -1.75 1.58 -32.49
C ALA A 374 -0.92 0.41 -33.02
N ARG A 375 0.13 -0.01 -32.28
CA ARG A 375 0.97 -1.17 -32.63
C ARG A 375 0.49 -2.50 -32.03
N THR A 376 -0.51 -2.46 -31.15
CA THR A 376 -1.05 -3.63 -30.43
C THR A 376 -2.58 -3.63 -30.48
N PRO A 377 -3.20 -4.07 -31.59
CA PRO A 377 -4.65 -3.94 -31.81
C PRO A 377 -5.54 -4.64 -30.76
N ASP A 378 -5.01 -5.66 -30.07
CA ASP A 378 -5.68 -6.34 -28.96
C ASP A 378 -5.81 -5.44 -27.71
N CYS A 379 -4.97 -4.40 -27.58
CA CYS A 379 -5.04 -3.46 -26.46
C CYS A 379 -6.12 -2.40 -26.72
N LEU A 380 -7.11 -2.33 -25.84
CA LEU A 380 -8.05 -1.21 -25.76
C LEU A 380 -7.25 0.06 -25.48
N ARG A 381 -7.42 1.07 -26.35
CA ARG A 381 -6.70 2.34 -26.23
C ARG A 381 -7.03 2.99 -24.88
N THR A 382 -6.07 2.89 -23.97
CA THR A 382 -6.19 3.39 -22.60
C THR A 382 -5.68 4.83 -22.53
N ALA A 383 -6.28 5.64 -21.68
CA ALA A 383 -5.77 6.95 -21.29
C ALA A 383 -5.74 7.07 -19.76
N THR A 384 -5.16 8.14 -19.24
CA THR A 384 -5.03 8.42 -17.80
C THR A 384 -5.11 9.92 -17.55
N LEU A 385 -5.20 10.29 -16.28
CA LEU A 385 -5.32 11.66 -15.83
C LEU A 385 -4.56 11.91 -14.53
N PHE A 386 -4.25 13.18 -14.27
CA PHE A 386 -3.75 13.68 -13.00
C PHE A 386 -4.36 15.06 -12.75
N PRO A 387 -4.68 15.45 -11.50
CA PRO A 387 -5.21 16.79 -11.22
C PRO A 387 -4.10 17.83 -11.40
N GLU A 388 -4.11 18.43 -12.58
CA GLU A 388 -3.15 19.45 -12.99
C GLU A 388 -3.77 20.39 -14.02
N GLU A 389 -3.14 21.55 -14.21
CA GLU A 389 -3.55 22.48 -15.25
C GLU A 389 -3.48 21.80 -16.64
N GLY A 390 -4.54 21.92 -17.42
CA GLY A 390 -4.63 21.30 -18.74
C GLY A 390 -5.20 19.87 -18.76
N VAL A 391 -5.53 19.26 -17.62
CA VAL A 391 -6.15 17.91 -17.56
C VAL A 391 -7.36 17.77 -18.47
N GLY A 392 -8.27 18.75 -18.46
CA GLY A 392 -9.44 18.76 -19.34
C GLY A 392 -9.08 18.72 -20.83
N ARG A 393 -8.00 19.40 -21.24
CA ARG A 393 -7.55 19.46 -22.64
C ARG A 393 -7.02 18.11 -23.10
N TYR A 394 -6.08 17.52 -22.37
CA TYR A 394 -5.45 16.27 -22.83
C TYR A 394 -6.38 15.05 -22.67
N VAL A 395 -7.29 15.05 -21.69
CA VAL A 395 -8.29 13.98 -21.58
C VAL A 395 -9.30 14.06 -22.73
N ARG A 396 -9.79 15.27 -23.06
CA ARG A 396 -10.63 15.47 -24.25
C ARG A 396 -9.94 14.99 -25.52
N ALA A 397 -8.69 15.39 -25.74
CA ALA A 397 -7.91 14.96 -26.90
C ALA A 397 -7.70 13.44 -26.93
N ALA A 398 -7.53 12.79 -25.77
CA ALA A 398 -7.42 11.34 -25.70
C ALA A 398 -8.74 10.63 -26.08
N VAL A 399 -9.88 11.13 -25.57
CA VAL A 399 -11.22 10.60 -25.89
C VAL A 399 -11.56 10.80 -27.37
N GLU A 400 -11.37 12.00 -27.90
CA GLU A 400 -11.56 12.30 -29.34
C GLU A 400 -10.59 11.52 -30.22
N GLY A 401 -9.40 11.19 -29.69
CA GLY A 401 -8.43 10.29 -30.32
C GLY A 401 -8.83 8.82 -30.28
N GLY A 402 -9.96 8.45 -29.66
CA GLY A 402 -10.46 7.07 -29.61
C GLY A 402 -10.02 6.29 -28.37
N ALA A 403 -9.69 6.95 -27.26
CA ALA A 403 -9.54 6.26 -25.98
C ALA A 403 -10.85 5.55 -25.60
N ARG A 404 -10.76 4.25 -25.30
CA ARG A 404 -11.90 3.39 -24.96
C ARG A 404 -12.05 3.16 -23.47
N VAL A 405 -11.02 3.47 -22.68
CA VAL A 405 -11.00 3.32 -21.23
C VAL A 405 -10.01 4.30 -20.61
N LEU A 406 -10.33 4.82 -19.43
CA LEU A 406 -9.40 5.62 -18.64
C LEU A 406 -8.96 4.89 -17.38
N LYS A 407 -7.70 5.04 -17.00
CA LYS A 407 -7.17 4.66 -15.68
C LYS A 407 -7.16 5.88 -14.77
N SER A 408 -7.66 5.69 -13.56
CA SER A 408 -7.46 6.59 -12.43
C SER A 408 -6.86 5.79 -11.27
N HIS A 409 -5.78 6.29 -10.65
CA HIS A 409 -5.14 5.60 -9.54
C HIS A 409 -4.99 6.55 -8.35
N VAL A 410 -6.01 6.57 -7.49
CA VAL A 410 -6.12 7.51 -6.38
C VAL A 410 -5.05 7.26 -5.33
N GLN A 411 -4.74 5.99 -5.05
CA GLN A 411 -3.74 5.60 -4.07
C GLN A 411 -2.31 6.04 -4.48
N VAL A 412 -1.80 5.57 -5.63
CA VAL A 412 -0.45 5.93 -6.11
C VAL A 412 -0.36 7.39 -6.54
N GLY A 413 -1.43 7.95 -7.10
CA GLY A 413 -1.52 9.36 -7.44
C GLY A 413 -1.58 10.30 -6.24
N ALA A 414 -1.99 9.78 -5.07
CA ALA A 414 -2.13 10.51 -3.81
C ALA A 414 -2.92 11.83 -3.93
N TYR A 415 -3.95 11.87 -4.77
CA TYR A 415 -4.77 13.05 -5.04
C TYR A 415 -6.24 12.86 -4.65
N ASP A 416 -6.95 13.96 -4.38
CA ASP A 416 -8.40 13.92 -4.16
C ASP A 416 -9.10 13.74 -5.51
N PRO A 417 -9.83 12.65 -5.75
CA PRO A 417 -10.53 12.49 -7.02
C PRO A 417 -11.71 13.48 -7.17
N GLY A 418 -12.10 14.16 -6.07
CA GLY A 418 -13.00 15.31 -6.08
C GLY A 418 -12.32 16.67 -6.31
N ASP A 419 -11.05 16.71 -6.72
CA ASP A 419 -10.35 17.95 -7.07
C ASP A 419 -11.15 18.74 -8.13
N PRO A 420 -11.35 20.06 -7.96
CA PRO A 420 -12.12 20.88 -8.91
C PRO A 420 -11.60 20.83 -10.36
N LEU A 421 -10.31 20.55 -10.58
CA LEU A 421 -9.74 20.39 -11.92
C LEU A 421 -10.27 19.15 -12.64
N LEU A 422 -10.71 18.13 -11.89
CA LEU A 422 -11.21 16.86 -12.41
C LEU A 422 -12.72 16.86 -12.63
N ASP A 423 -13.47 17.77 -12.01
CA ASP A 423 -14.93 17.86 -12.19
C ASP A 423 -15.40 17.94 -13.65
N PRO A 424 -14.84 18.83 -14.51
CA PRO A 424 -15.20 18.83 -15.94
C PRO A 424 -14.72 17.58 -16.69
N VAL A 425 -13.69 16.89 -16.18
CA VAL A 425 -13.18 15.65 -16.77
C VAL A 425 -14.15 14.50 -16.51
N TRP A 426 -14.66 14.36 -15.29
CA TRP A 426 -15.68 13.36 -14.96
C TRP A 426 -16.96 13.57 -15.77
N GLY A 427 -17.38 14.83 -15.93
CA GLY A 427 -18.53 15.18 -16.77
C GLY A 427 -18.33 14.74 -18.23
N LEU A 428 -17.16 15.06 -18.81
CA LEU A 428 -16.81 14.65 -20.18
C LEU A 428 -16.83 13.12 -20.36
N LEU A 429 -16.29 12.37 -19.40
CA LEU A 429 -16.22 10.91 -19.47
C LEU A 429 -17.60 10.27 -19.32
N ALA A 430 -18.47 10.85 -18.48
CA ALA A 430 -19.85 10.44 -18.35
C ALA A 430 -20.64 10.70 -19.65
N GLU A 431 -20.45 11.84 -20.30
CA GLU A 431 -21.09 12.17 -21.59
C GLU A 431 -20.60 11.27 -22.72
N ALA A 432 -19.28 11.04 -22.81
CA ALA A 432 -18.67 10.18 -23.81
C ALA A 432 -18.88 8.68 -23.52
N ARG A 433 -19.44 8.33 -22.37
CA ARG A 433 -19.58 6.96 -21.86
C ARG A 433 -18.27 6.16 -21.89
N VAL A 434 -17.14 6.83 -21.67
CA VAL A 434 -15.83 6.18 -21.60
C VAL A 434 -15.61 5.69 -20.17
N PRO A 435 -15.51 4.37 -19.93
CA PRO A 435 -15.37 3.83 -18.59
C PRO A 435 -14.04 4.20 -17.95
N VAL A 436 -14.08 4.42 -16.64
CA VAL A 436 -12.91 4.69 -15.80
C VAL A 436 -12.62 3.49 -14.91
N VAL A 437 -11.49 2.82 -15.10
CA VAL A 437 -10.95 1.86 -14.14
C VAL A 437 -10.25 2.66 -13.04
N MET A 438 -10.85 2.69 -11.85
CA MET A 438 -10.37 3.48 -10.72
C MET A 438 -9.86 2.60 -9.59
N HIS A 439 -8.56 2.73 -9.31
CA HIS A 439 -7.99 2.22 -8.06
C HIS A 439 -8.27 3.20 -6.93
N CYS A 440 -9.33 2.91 -6.18
CA CYS A 440 -9.84 3.75 -5.11
C CYS A 440 -10.03 3.01 -3.78
N GLY A 441 -9.95 1.67 -3.73
CA GLY A 441 -9.90 0.92 -2.47
C GLY A 441 -8.64 1.21 -1.67
N SER A 442 -8.68 0.96 -0.36
CA SER A 442 -7.55 1.20 0.55
C SER A 442 -6.54 0.06 0.62
N GLY A 443 -6.69 -0.99 -0.19
CA GLY A 443 -5.75 -2.10 -0.27
C GLY A 443 -4.56 -1.80 -1.20
N PRO A 444 -3.37 -2.36 -0.95
CA PRO A 444 -2.94 -3.08 0.26
C PRO A 444 -2.63 -2.17 1.46
N ALA A 445 -2.55 -0.84 1.26
CA ALA A 445 -2.35 0.13 2.33
C ALA A 445 -3.16 1.41 2.08
N PRO A 446 -3.85 1.99 3.07
CA PRO A 446 -4.75 3.13 2.85
C PRO A 446 -3.99 4.36 2.35
N GLY A 447 -4.55 5.03 1.34
CA GLY A 447 -4.14 6.36 0.91
C GLY A 447 -5.02 7.44 1.52
N LYS A 448 -4.55 8.70 1.54
CA LYS A 448 -5.30 9.85 2.10
C LYS A 448 -6.70 10.02 1.49
N HIS A 449 -6.86 9.65 0.23
CA HIS A 449 -8.06 9.86 -0.57
C HIS A 449 -8.70 8.54 -1.05
N THR A 450 -8.26 7.38 -0.54
CA THR A 450 -8.87 6.09 -0.85
C THR A 450 -10.12 5.84 -0.01
N GLY A 451 -10.87 4.81 -0.35
CA GLY A 451 -12.12 4.40 0.28
C GLY A 451 -13.37 4.81 -0.53
N PRO A 452 -14.55 4.34 -0.10
CA PRO A 452 -15.82 4.54 -0.80
C PRO A 452 -16.32 5.99 -0.75
N GLY A 453 -15.97 6.75 0.29
CA GLY A 453 -16.46 8.11 0.51
C GLY A 453 -16.13 9.10 -0.62
N PRO A 454 -14.84 9.26 -1.00
CA PRO A 454 -14.45 10.10 -2.14
C PRO A 454 -15.13 9.71 -3.46
N VAL A 455 -15.24 8.41 -3.73
CA VAL A 455 -15.89 7.88 -4.93
C VAL A 455 -17.39 8.19 -4.93
N GLY A 456 -18.06 8.00 -3.80
CA GLY A 456 -19.48 8.33 -3.64
C GLY A 456 -19.77 9.81 -3.91
N ARG A 457 -18.86 10.73 -3.54
CA ARG A 457 -19.02 12.17 -3.88
C ARG A 457 -18.94 12.44 -5.38
N ILE A 458 -18.09 11.73 -6.11
CA ILE A 458 -17.99 11.85 -7.58
C ILE A 458 -19.26 11.31 -8.23
N LEU A 459 -19.71 10.12 -7.82
CA LEU A 459 -20.91 9.49 -8.36
C LEU A 459 -22.18 10.29 -8.04
N ALA A 460 -22.25 10.97 -6.89
CA ALA A 460 -23.35 11.89 -6.59
C ALA A 460 -23.41 13.09 -7.54
N ARG A 461 -22.25 13.58 -8.04
CA ARG A 461 -22.16 14.69 -8.99
C ARG A 461 -22.31 14.25 -10.44
N HIS A 462 -21.78 13.06 -10.77
CA HIS A 462 -21.73 12.48 -12.10
C HIS A 462 -22.36 11.08 -12.12
N PRO A 463 -23.69 10.96 -11.90
CA PRO A 463 -24.34 9.66 -11.70
C PRO A 463 -24.35 8.75 -12.93
N ARG A 464 -24.02 9.29 -14.12
CA ARG A 464 -23.90 8.55 -15.38
C ARG A 464 -22.47 8.15 -15.72
N LEU A 465 -21.50 8.43 -14.84
CA LEU A 465 -20.09 8.07 -15.07
C LEU A 465 -19.95 6.55 -15.05
N PRO A 466 -19.51 5.90 -16.16
CA PRO A 466 -19.19 4.48 -16.13
C PRO A 466 -17.90 4.29 -15.35
N LEU A 467 -18.01 3.65 -14.19
CA LEU A 467 -16.90 3.47 -13.26
C LEU A 467 -16.68 1.98 -13.02
N ILE A 468 -15.46 1.53 -13.14
CA ILE A 468 -15.01 0.19 -12.78
C ILE A 468 -14.13 0.35 -11.54
N VAL A 469 -14.62 -0.11 -10.40
CA VAL A 469 -13.86 -0.14 -9.14
C VAL A 469 -12.85 -1.27 -9.21
N ALA A 470 -11.57 -0.92 -9.15
CA ALA A 470 -10.51 -1.92 -9.23
C ALA A 470 -10.43 -2.80 -7.97
N HIS A 471 -9.97 -4.04 -8.14
CA HIS A 471 -9.73 -5.01 -7.07
C HIS A 471 -10.97 -5.28 -6.20
N MET A 472 -12.17 -5.22 -6.78
CA MET A 472 -13.45 -5.28 -6.07
C MET A 472 -13.60 -4.23 -4.95
N GLY A 473 -12.76 -3.19 -4.94
CA GLY A 473 -12.75 -2.17 -3.90
C GLY A 473 -12.04 -2.57 -2.60
N MET A 474 -11.21 -3.61 -2.62
CA MET A 474 -10.48 -4.12 -1.45
C MET A 474 -9.80 -3.00 -0.62
N PRO A 475 -9.88 -3.06 0.73
CA PRO A 475 -10.62 -4.02 1.56
C PRO A 475 -12.10 -3.65 1.79
N GLU A 476 -12.58 -2.50 1.33
CA GLU A 476 -13.95 -2.01 1.56
C GLU A 476 -15.00 -2.67 0.64
N TYR A 477 -14.94 -4.00 0.48
CA TYR A 477 -15.78 -4.76 -0.45
C TYR A 477 -17.27 -4.44 -0.30
N THR A 478 -17.81 -4.53 0.91
CA THR A 478 -19.24 -4.26 1.20
C THR A 478 -19.64 -2.85 0.76
N ASP A 479 -18.83 -1.84 1.04
CA ASP A 479 -19.15 -0.44 0.71
C ASP A 479 -19.09 -0.17 -0.80
N PHE A 480 -18.23 -0.87 -1.53
CA PHE A 480 -18.16 -0.77 -2.99
C PHE A 480 -19.25 -1.60 -3.70
N LEU A 481 -19.68 -2.72 -3.12
CA LEU A 481 -20.89 -3.43 -3.56
C LEU A 481 -22.14 -2.55 -3.37
N ASP A 482 -22.22 -1.87 -2.24
CA ASP A 482 -23.25 -0.86 -1.96
C ASP A 482 -23.30 0.26 -3.01
N LEU A 483 -22.12 0.74 -3.46
CA LEU A 483 -22.05 1.73 -4.54
C LEU A 483 -22.49 1.15 -5.88
N ALA A 484 -22.11 -0.10 -6.18
CA ALA A 484 -22.57 -0.79 -7.38
C ALA A 484 -24.10 -0.95 -7.39
N GLU A 485 -24.72 -1.35 -6.28
CA GLU A 485 -26.18 -1.47 -6.21
C GLU A 485 -26.90 -0.12 -6.37
N ARG A 486 -26.35 0.95 -5.79
CA ARG A 486 -26.97 2.30 -5.86
C ARG A 486 -26.79 2.99 -7.21
N HIS A 487 -25.72 2.70 -7.95
CA HIS A 487 -25.38 3.38 -9.18
C HIS A 487 -25.26 2.38 -10.35
N GLU A 488 -26.18 2.47 -11.30
CA GLU A 488 -26.29 1.54 -12.44
C GLU A 488 -25.00 1.41 -13.26
N GLU A 489 -24.24 2.50 -13.37
CA GLU A 489 -23.02 2.55 -14.18
C GLU A 489 -21.75 2.11 -13.43
N VAL A 490 -21.86 1.73 -12.16
CA VAL A 490 -20.75 1.22 -11.35
C VAL A 490 -20.61 -0.30 -11.50
N ARG A 491 -19.39 -0.71 -11.82
CA ARG A 491 -18.92 -2.07 -12.04
C ARG A 491 -17.70 -2.33 -11.16
N LEU A 492 -17.31 -3.59 -11.02
CA LEU A 492 -16.12 -3.99 -10.27
C LEU A 492 -15.25 -4.91 -11.12
N ASP A 493 -13.93 -4.77 -11.04
CA ASP A 493 -13.02 -5.75 -11.62
C ASP A 493 -12.44 -6.71 -10.57
N THR A 494 -12.12 -7.93 -11.01
CA THR A 494 -11.66 -9.02 -10.14
C THR A 494 -10.15 -9.00 -9.85
N THR A 495 -9.46 -7.93 -10.24
CA THR A 495 -8.01 -7.78 -10.18
C THR A 495 -7.47 -8.18 -8.82
N MET A 496 -6.69 -9.26 -8.78
CA MET A 496 -6.12 -9.87 -7.57
C MET A 496 -7.13 -10.38 -6.53
N ALA A 497 -8.40 -9.97 -6.57
CA ALA A 497 -9.42 -10.39 -5.61
C ALA A 497 -9.65 -11.90 -5.67
N PHE A 498 -10.04 -12.49 -4.54
CA PHE A 498 -10.30 -13.93 -4.37
C PHE A 498 -9.08 -14.85 -4.49
N THR A 499 -7.94 -14.35 -4.95
CA THR A 499 -6.72 -15.16 -5.02
C THR A 499 -6.17 -15.41 -3.63
N ASP A 500 -5.53 -16.56 -3.44
CA ASP A 500 -4.88 -16.91 -2.17
C ASP A 500 -3.90 -15.83 -1.67
N PHE A 501 -3.35 -15.02 -2.58
CA PHE A 501 -2.50 -13.89 -2.21
C PHE A 501 -3.29 -12.78 -1.50
N SER A 502 -4.37 -12.31 -2.12
CA SER A 502 -5.19 -11.23 -1.55
C SER A 502 -6.02 -11.70 -0.36
N GLU A 503 -6.49 -12.95 -0.37
CA GLU A 503 -7.27 -13.52 0.73
C GLU A 503 -6.49 -13.59 2.06
N ARG A 504 -5.15 -13.65 2.01
CA ARG A 504 -4.31 -13.56 3.21
C ARG A 504 -4.26 -12.16 3.81
N LEU A 505 -4.49 -11.13 3.00
CA LEU A 505 -4.36 -9.72 3.38
C LEU A 505 -5.71 -9.09 3.68
N SER A 506 -6.70 -9.35 2.84
CA SER A 506 -8.02 -8.74 2.87
C SER A 506 -9.01 -9.74 2.28
N PRO A 507 -9.42 -10.75 3.07
CA PRO A 507 -10.33 -11.79 2.60
C PRO A 507 -11.67 -11.21 2.20
N PHE A 508 -12.23 -11.71 1.10
CA PHE A 508 -13.59 -11.34 0.69
C PHE A 508 -14.60 -11.84 1.73
N PRO A 509 -15.52 -11.00 2.24
CA PRO A 509 -16.42 -11.43 3.31
C PRO A 509 -17.42 -12.47 2.80
N ALA A 510 -17.48 -13.63 3.45
CA ALA A 510 -18.36 -14.73 3.04
C ALA A 510 -19.85 -14.34 2.97
N ALA A 511 -20.28 -13.39 3.81
CA ALA A 511 -21.65 -12.87 3.83
C ALA A 511 -22.03 -12.12 2.54
N GLU A 512 -21.04 -11.60 1.79
CA GLU A 512 -21.25 -10.82 0.57
C GLU A 512 -21.32 -11.70 -0.69
N ARG A 513 -21.13 -13.02 -0.56
CA ARG A 513 -21.11 -13.95 -1.72
C ARG A 513 -22.43 -13.97 -2.49
N ALA A 514 -23.57 -13.84 -1.80
CA ALA A 514 -24.87 -13.74 -2.46
C ALA A 514 -24.98 -12.46 -3.29
N ARG A 515 -24.58 -11.31 -2.73
CA ARG A 515 -24.57 -10.02 -3.44
C ARG A 515 -23.61 -10.01 -4.63
N LEU A 516 -22.46 -10.69 -4.51
CA LEU A 516 -21.54 -10.89 -5.63
C LEU A 516 -22.17 -11.69 -6.78
N ALA A 517 -22.99 -12.71 -6.46
CA ALA A 517 -23.72 -13.46 -7.45
C ALA A 517 -24.79 -12.60 -8.14
N ASP A 518 -25.56 -11.83 -7.35
CA ASP A 518 -26.61 -10.94 -7.83
C ASP A 518 -26.06 -9.81 -8.74
N LEU A 519 -24.85 -9.32 -8.45
CA LEU A 519 -24.14 -8.31 -9.26
C LEU A 519 -23.28 -8.91 -10.37
N GLY A 520 -23.46 -10.19 -10.72
CA GLY A 520 -22.60 -10.90 -11.67
C GLY A 520 -22.49 -10.26 -13.07
N ASP A 521 -23.50 -9.51 -13.51
CA ASP A 521 -23.51 -8.72 -14.76
C ASP A 521 -22.63 -7.45 -14.69
N ARG A 522 -22.19 -7.06 -13.49
CA ARG A 522 -21.35 -5.87 -13.23
C ARG A 522 -19.93 -6.19 -12.82
N VAL A 523 -19.58 -7.48 -12.74
CA VAL A 523 -18.24 -7.93 -12.42
C VAL A 523 -17.47 -8.22 -13.70
N LEU A 524 -16.24 -7.73 -13.79
CA LEU A 524 -15.39 -7.82 -14.97
C LEU A 524 -14.10 -8.56 -14.61
N LEU A 525 -13.60 -9.41 -15.51
CA LEU A 525 -12.27 -10.00 -15.34
C LEU A 525 -11.20 -8.90 -15.39
N GLY A 526 -10.43 -8.80 -14.31
CA GLY A 526 -9.16 -8.08 -14.26
C GLY A 526 -8.12 -8.97 -13.57
N THR A 527 -6.86 -8.91 -13.98
CA THR A 527 -5.83 -9.82 -13.42
C THR A 527 -4.65 -9.12 -12.77
N ASP A 528 -4.40 -7.85 -13.07
CA ASP A 528 -3.20 -7.08 -12.68
C ASP A 528 -1.91 -7.52 -13.38
N PHE A 529 -2.04 -8.39 -14.40
CA PHE A 529 -0.90 -8.81 -15.21
C PHE A 529 -0.14 -7.59 -15.74
N PRO A 530 1.21 -7.56 -15.70
CA PRO A 530 2.13 -8.66 -15.40
C PRO A 530 2.66 -8.68 -13.96
N ASN A 531 2.36 -7.69 -13.14
CA ASN A 531 3.06 -7.45 -11.87
C ASN A 531 2.54 -8.33 -10.72
N ILE A 532 2.06 -9.53 -11.04
CA ILE A 532 1.40 -10.44 -10.12
C ILE A 532 2.35 -11.49 -9.54
N PRO A 533 2.14 -11.90 -8.27
CA PRO A 533 3.00 -12.85 -7.58
C PRO A 533 2.64 -14.32 -7.85
N TYR A 534 1.81 -14.58 -8.84
CA TYR A 534 1.32 -15.90 -9.21
C TYR A 534 1.02 -15.99 -10.72
N PRO A 535 0.81 -17.20 -11.26
CA PRO A 535 0.41 -17.39 -12.66
C PRO A 535 -0.99 -16.82 -12.96
N TYR A 536 -1.22 -16.28 -14.16
CA TYR A 536 -2.49 -15.76 -14.67
C TYR A 536 -3.66 -16.73 -14.44
N LEU A 537 -3.40 -18.02 -14.65
CA LEU A 537 -4.37 -19.09 -14.41
C LEU A 537 -4.91 -19.10 -12.97
N HIS A 538 -4.12 -18.64 -11.99
CA HIS A 538 -4.55 -18.59 -10.58
C HIS A 538 -5.73 -17.64 -10.38
N GLN A 539 -5.76 -16.49 -11.07
CA GLN A 539 -6.90 -15.57 -11.01
C GLN A 539 -8.17 -16.24 -11.53
N LEU A 540 -8.09 -16.97 -12.66
CA LEU A 540 -9.23 -17.68 -13.23
C LEU A 540 -9.73 -18.80 -12.31
N ARG A 541 -8.81 -19.57 -11.73
CA ARG A 541 -9.15 -20.62 -10.75
C ARG A 541 -9.74 -20.04 -9.48
N ALA A 542 -9.31 -18.86 -9.05
CA ALA A 542 -9.89 -18.17 -7.90
C ALA A 542 -11.36 -17.82 -8.15
N LEU A 543 -11.69 -17.35 -9.35
CA LEU A 543 -13.08 -17.11 -9.76
C LEU A 543 -13.89 -18.40 -9.82
N GLU A 544 -13.32 -19.49 -10.36
CA GLU A 544 -13.99 -20.79 -10.40
C GLU A 544 -14.28 -21.36 -8.99
N ARG A 545 -13.36 -21.16 -8.03
CA ARG A 545 -13.56 -21.57 -6.63
C ARG A 545 -14.69 -20.82 -5.92
N LEU A 546 -15.23 -19.75 -6.50
CA LEU A 546 -16.42 -19.10 -5.98
C LEU A 546 -17.70 -19.92 -6.25
N GLU A 547 -17.65 -20.94 -7.11
CA GLU A 547 -18.75 -21.87 -7.42
C GLU A 547 -20.09 -21.16 -7.72
N LEU A 548 -20.04 -19.99 -8.37
CA LEU A 548 -21.22 -19.20 -8.76
C LEU A 548 -21.84 -19.65 -10.10
N GLY A 549 -21.32 -20.74 -10.68
CA GLY A 549 -21.82 -21.35 -11.91
C GLY A 549 -21.13 -20.86 -13.19
N ASP A 550 -21.22 -21.68 -14.24
CA ASP A 550 -20.58 -21.41 -15.53
C ASP A 550 -21.13 -20.14 -16.21
N ASP A 551 -22.41 -19.84 -16.05
CA ASP A 551 -23.03 -18.63 -16.63
C ASP A 551 -22.40 -17.35 -16.05
N TRP A 552 -22.18 -17.33 -14.73
CA TRP A 552 -21.50 -16.25 -14.04
C TRP A 552 -20.04 -16.13 -14.52
N LEU A 553 -19.32 -17.25 -14.64
CA LEU A 553 -17.95 -17.25 -15.16
C LEU A 553 -17.88 -16.73 -16.61
N ARG A 554 -18.84 -17.11 -17.48
CA ARG A 554 -18.91 -16.60 -18.86
C ARG A 554 -19.16 -15.10 -18.91
N ALA A 555 -20.03 -14.59 -18.05
CA ALA A 555 -20.32 -13.16 -17.93
C ALA A 555 -19.06 -12.40 -17.51
N VAL A 556 -18.42 -12.81 -16.41
CA VAL A 556 -17.24 -12.13 -15.84
C VAL A 556 -16.02 -12.20 -16.76
N CYS A 557 -15.72 -13.37 -17.33
CA CYS A 557 -14.51 -13.59 -18.13
C CYS A 557 -14.57 -12.97 -19.53
N HIS A 558 -15.78 -12.65 -20.03
CA HIS A 558 -15.95 -12.16 -21.40
C HIS A 558 -17.21 -11.31 -21.59
N GLY A 559 -18.40 -11.84 -21.26
CA GLY A 559 -19.68 -11.26 -21.68
C GLY A 559 -19.88 -9.79 -21.27
N ASN A 560 -19.60 -9.48 -20.01
CA ASN A 560 -19.80 -8.14 -19.45
C ASN A 560 -18.85 -7.11 -20.08
N ALA A 561 -17.58 -7.48 -20.23
CA ALA A 561 -16.58 -6.61 -20.85
C ALA A 561 -16.84 -6.44 -22.35
N ALA A 562 -17.24 -7.50 -23.05
CA ALA A 562 -17.64 -7.44 -24.45
C ALA A 562 -18.82 -6.46 -24.63
N ALA A 563 -19.85 -6.54 -23.79
CA ALA A 563 -20.97 -5.60 -23.84
C ALA A 563 -20.53 -4.14 -23.58
N LEU A 564 -19.67 -3.92 -22.58
CA LEU A 564 -19.17 -2.59 -22.23
C LEU A 564 -18.35 -1.95 -23.36
N PHE A 565 -17.47 -2.72 -24.01
CA PHE A 565 -16.54 -2.20 -25.03
C PHE A 565 -17.02 -2.40 -26.48
N SER A 566 -18.18 -3.01 -26.70
CA SER A 566 -18.83 -3.08 -28.02
C SER A 566 -19.81 -1.94 -28.27
N ALA A 567 -20.18 -1.18 -27.23
CA ALA A 567 -20.99 0.02 -27.39
C ALA A 567 -20.23 1.06 -28.24
N PRO A 568 -20.88 1.66 -29.26
CA PRO A 568 -20.26 2.57 -30.22
C PRO A 568 -19.70 3.84 -29.58
#